data_AF-A0A401NJS4-F1
#
_entry.id   AF-A0A401NJS4-F1
#
_cell.length_a   1.000
_cell.length_b   1.000
_cell.length_c   1.000
_cell.angle_alpha   90.00
_cell.angle_beta   90.00
_cell.angle_gamma   90.00
#
_symmetry.space_group_name_H-M   'P 1'
#
loop_
_entity.id
_entity.type
_entity.pdbx_description
1 polymer ?
#
loop_
_entity_poly.entity_id
_entity_poly.type
_entity_poly.pdbx_seq_one_letter_code
_entity_poly.pdbx_strand_id
1 'polypeptide(L)'
;MFPQELVTYGGNGQVFSNWAQFRLAMHYLSEMTEEQTLVMYSGHPQGLFPSPRSAPRVVITNGLVIPNYSSRDEYEKMFAMGVTM
;
A
#
# COMPACT_ATOMS: atom_id res chain seq x y z
N MET A 1 3.83 20.08 3.35
CA MET A 1 4.08 18.70 2.87
C MET A 1 4.78 17.98 4.01
N PHE A 2 4.34 16.78 4.40
CA PHE A 2 4.90 16.03 5.53
C PHE A 2 5.59 14.74 5.03
N PRO A 3 6.74 14.85 4.32
CA PRO A 3 7.39 13.70 3.70
C PRO A 3 7.94 12.69 4.73
N GLN A 4 8.28 13.15 5.94
CA GLN A 4 8.71 12.31 7.05
C GLN A 4 7.58 11.40 7.56
N GLU A 5 6.34 11.82 7.37
CA GLU A 5 5.11 11.07 7.65
C GLU A 5 4.56 10.37 6.40
N LEU A 6 5.35 10.36 5.31
CA LEU A 6 5.00 9.74 4.03
C LEU A 6 3.78 10.38 3.33
N VAL A 7 3.40 11.60 3.72
CA VAL A 7 2.27 12.36 3.14
C VAL A 7 2.72 13.13 1.91
N THR A 8 2.00 12.95 0.80
CA THR A 8 2.23 13.66 -0.47
C THR A 8 1.36 14.91 -0.60
N TYR A 9 0.06 14.79 -0.39
CA TYR A 9 -0.91 15.89 -0.47
C TYR A 9 -2.19 15.57 0.32
N GLY A 10 -3.16 16.50 0.35
CA GLY A 10 -4.49 16.24 0.92
C GLY A 10 -4.55 16.16 2.45
N GLY A 11 -3.48 16.52 3.15
CA GLY A 11 -3.41 16.46 4.62
C GLY A 11 -3.06 15.08 5.16
N ASN A 12 -3.68 14.02 4.63
CA ASN A 12 -3.46 12.62 5.04
C ASN A 12 -3.19 11.65 3.88
N GLY A 13 -3.03 12.13 2.64
CA GLY A 13 -2.71 11.30 1.48
C GLY A 13 -1.31 10.72 1.55
N GLN A 14 -1.16 9.59 2.24
CA GLN A 14 0.10 8.89 2.42
C GLN A 14 0.44 7.98 1.23
N VAL A 15 1.73 7.68 1.06
CA VAL A 15 2.22 6.68 0.08
C VAL A 15 2.31 5.29 0.70
N PHE A 16 2.62 5.24 2.00
CA PHE A 16 2.73 4.05 2.82
C PHE A 16 2.27 4.40 4.23
N SER A 17 1.67 3.46 4.95
CA SER A 17 1.21 3.68 6.33
C SER A 17 2.39 3.84 7.30
N ASN A 18 3.56 3.31 6.96
CA ASN A 18 4.79 3.45 7.75
C ASN A 18 6.07 3.19 6.94
N TRP A 19 7.21 3.54 7.52
CA TRP A 19 8.53 3.38 6.89
C TRP A 19 8.97 1.92 6.69
N ALA A 20 8.47 0.98 7.49
CA ALA A 20 8.81 -0.44 7.30
C ALA A 20 8.19 -0.97 6.00
N GLN A 21 6.94 -0.60 5.71
CA GLN A 21 6.28 -0.93 4.45
C GLN A 21 7.02 -0.32 3.25
N PHE A 22 7.46 0.94 3.34
CA PHE A 22 8.30 1.56 2.30
C PHE A 22 9.57 0.74 2.04
N ARG A 23 10.33 0.39 3.09
CA ARG A 23 11.58 -0.37 2.94
C ARG A 23 11.36 -1.76 2.36
N LEU A 24 10.32 -2.47 2.79
CA LEU A 24 9.96 -3.78 2.26
C LEU A 24 9.53 -3.69 0.79
N ALA A 25 8.73 -2.69 0.42
CA ALA A 25 8.33 -2.49 -0.96
C ALA A 25 9.54 -2.21 -1.86
N MET A 26 10.47 -1.34 -1.43
CA MET A 26 11.71 -1.07 -2.18
C MET A 26 12.57 -2.33 -2.30
N HIS A 27 12.66 -3.13 -1.25
CA HIS A 27 13.39 -4.41 -1.27
C HIS A 27 12.77 -5.38 -2.28
N TYR A 28 11.45 -5.61 -2.25
CA TYR A 28 10.79 -6.48 -3.23
C TYR A 28 10.93 -5.96 -4.66
N LEU A 29 10.79 -4.65 -4.89
CA LEU A 29 10.99 -4.07 -6.21
C LEU A 29 12.43 -4.25 -6.72
N SER A 30 13.41 -4.28 -5.82
CA SER A 30 14.82 -4.50 -6.19
C SER A 30 15.17 -5.94 -6.53
N GLU A 31 14.40 -6.92 -6.01
CA GLU A 31 14.66 -8.35 -6.20
C GLU A 31 13.68 -9.05 -7.15
N MET A 32 12.54 -8.43 -7.45
CA MET A 32 11.51 -9.05 -8.27
C MET A 32 11.96 -9.29 -9.71
N THR A 33 11.45 -10.37 -10.29
CA THR A 33 11.67 -10.74 -11.68
C THR A 33 10.54 -10.26 -12.59
N GLU A 34 10.72 -10.37 -13.91
CA GLU A 34 9.66 -10.11 -14.90
C GLU A 34 8.51 -11.11 -14.84
N GLU A 35 8.64 -12.18 -14.07
CA GLU A 35 7.62 -13.24 -13.94
C GLU A 35 6.92 -13.17 -12.58
N GLN A 36 6.92 -11.99 -11.97
CA GLN A 36 6.28 -11.73 -10.68
C GLN A 36 5.49 -10.42 -10.68
N THR A 37 4.50 -10.36 -9.77
CA THR A 37 3.73 -9.16 -9.45
C THR A 37 3.84 -8.91 -7.96
N LEU A 38 4.24 -7.70 -7.57
CA LEU A 38 4.12 -7.21 -6.20
C LEU A 38 2.68 -6.80 -5.93
N VAL A 39 2.09 -7.38 -4.90
CA VAL A 39 0.72 -7.08 -4.48
C VAL A 39 0.76 -6.17 -3.24
N MET A 40 0.13 -5.00 -3.34
CA MET A 40 0.10 -3.98 -2.29
C MET A 40 -1.32 -3.74 -1.77
N TYR A 41 -1.47 -3.82 -0.45
CA TYR A 41 -2.73 -3.68 0.28
C TYR A 41 -2.65 -2.47 1.20
N SER A 42 -3.25 -1.36 0.77
CA SER A 42 -3.21 -0.07 1.48
C SER A 42 -1.80 0.25 1.98
N GLY A 43 -0.81 0.12 1.09
CA GLY A 43 0.61 0.38 1.36
C GLY A 43 1.39 -0.80 1.90
N HIS A 44 0.73 -1.79 2.50
CA HIS A 44 1.40 -3.00 2.93
C HIS A 44 1.83 -3.85 1.72
N PRO A 45 3.13 -4.14 1.55
CA PRO A 45 3.59 -5.03 0.49
C PRO A 45 3.36 -6.49 0.90
N GLN A 46 2.24 -7.07 0.45
CA GLN A 46 1.83 -8.43 0.80
C GLN A 46 2.85 -9.48 0.34
N GLY A 47 3.50 -9.23 -0.81
CA GLY A 47 4.56 -10.09 -1.33
C GLY A 47 4.60 -10.16 -2.84
N LEU A 48 5.54 -10.97 -3.34
CA LEU A 48 5.71 -11.28 -4.76
C LEU A 48 4.99 -12.57 -5.11
N PHE A 49 4.13 -12.51 -6.11
CA PHE A 49 3.38 -13.67 -6.61
C PHE A 49 3.78 -13.97 -8.06
N PRO A 50 3.86 -15.25 -8.47
CA PRO A 50 4.14 -15.61 -9.86
C PRO A 50 3.11 -15.00 -10.83
N SER A 51 3.57 -14.47 -11.95
CA SER A 51 2.74 -13.83 -12.97
C SER A 51 3.40 -13.92 -14.37
N PRO A 52 2.63 -13.87 -15.47
CA PRO A 52 3.20 -13.74 -16.81
C PRO A 52 3.95 -12.41 -16.99
N ARG A 53 4.90 -12.36 -17.94
CA ARG A 53 5.63 -11.11 -18.26
C ARG A 53 4.73 -9.96 -18.70
N SER A 54 3.59 -10.27 -19.33
CA SER A 54 2.58 -9.31 -19.76
C SER A 54 1.71 -8.77 -18.62
N ALA A 55 1.76 -9.37 -17.43
CA ALA A 55 1.01 -8.90 -16.27
C ALA A 55 1.64 -7.62 -15.68
N PRO A 56 0.86 -6.81 -14.94
CA PRO A 56 1.40 -5.68 -14.19
C PRO A 56 2.48 -6.12 -13.21
N ARG A 57 3.55 -5.31 -13.06
CA ARG A 57 4.59 -5.55 -12.06
C ARG A 57 4.13 -5.23 -10.64
N VAL A 58 3.18 -4.32 -10.50
CA VAL A 58 2.59 -3.97 -9.20
C VAL A 58 1.08 -3.83 -9.33
N VAL A 59 0.35 -4.38 -8.37
CA VAL A 59 -1.10 -4.16 -8.20
C VAL A 59 -1.30 -3.51 -6.84
N ILE A 60 -2.01 -2.38 -6.82
CA ILE A 60 -2.19 -1.55 -5.63
C ILE A 60 -3.67 -1.39 -5.35
N THR A 61 -4.06 -1.61 -4.10
CA THR A 61 -5.34 -1.19 -3.54
C THR A 61 -5.08 -0.22 -2.40
N ASN A 62 -5.88 0.85 -2.29
CA ASN A 62 -5.80 1.82 -1.19
C ASN A 62 -7.21 2.14 -0.72
N GLY A 63 -7.48 2.05 0.57
CA GLY A 63 -8.77 2.43 1.16
C GLY A 63 -9.96 1.60 0.73
N LEU A 64 -9.76 0.38 0.18
CA LEU A 64 -10.87 -0.48 -0.20
C LEU A 64 -11.51 -1.09 1.05
N VAL A 65 -12.79 -0.77 1.26
CA VAL A 65 -13.56 -1.19 2.42
C VAL A 65 -14.96 -1.63 1.95
N ILE A 66 -15.56 -2.57 2.68
CA ILE A 66 -16.97 -2.93 2.48
C ILE A 66 -17.84 -1.68 2.70
N PRO A 67 -18.77 -1.32 1.80
CA PRO A 67 -19.46 -0.02 1.83
C PRO A 67 -20.07 0.38 3.18
N ASN A 68 -20.64 -0.60 3.92
CA ASN A 68 -21.24 -0.35 5.25
C ASN A 68 -20.24 0.12 6.31
N TYR A 69 -18.94 -0.01 6.08
CA TYR A 69 -17.85 0.38 6.99
C TYR A 69 -16.96 1.48 6.38
N SER A 70 -17.39 2.11 5.28
CA SER A 70 -16.62 3.15 4.57
C SER A 70 -16.84 4.57 5.16
N SER A 71 -17.23 4.67 6.43
CA SER A 71 -17.39 5.95 7.11
C SER A 71 -16.03 6.53 7.50
N ARG A 72 -15.98 7.84 7.75
CA ARG A 72 -14.75 8.52 8.17
C ARG A 72 -14.24 7.99 9.52
N ASP A 73 -15.12 7.73 10.47
CA ASP A 73 -14.74 7.25 11.80
C ASP A 73 -14.12 5.84 11.73
N GLU A 74 -14.68 4.97 10.89
CA GLU A 74 -14.11 3.64 10.65
C GLU A 74 -12.77 3.74 9.92
N TYR A 75 -12.64 4.66 8.95
CA TYR A 75 -11.35 4.94 8.30
C TYR A 75 -10.29 5.38 9.32
N GLU A 76 -10.58 6.35 10.18
CA GLU A 76 -9.62 6.86 11.18
C GLU A 76 -9.18 5.76 12.15
N LYS A 77 -10.11 4.88 12.55
CA LYS A 77 -9.82 3.69 13.36
C LYS A 77 -8.93 2.69 12.62
N MET A 78 -9.25 2.35 11.37
CA MET A 78 -8.47 1.41 10.56
C MET A 78 -7.09 1.96 10.22
N PHE A 79 -7.00 3.25 9.96
CA PHE A 79 -5.75 3.97 9.73
C PHE A 79 -4.85 3.89 10.97
N ALA A 80 -5.40 4.17 12.15
CA ALA A 80 -4.66 4.05 13.42
C ALA A 80 -4.21 2.60 13.73
N MET A 81 -4.99 1.60 13.32
CA MET A 81 -4.61 0.18 13.45
C MET A 81 -3.61 -0.28 12.37
N GLY A 82 -3.31 0.54 11.37
CA GLY A 82 -2.39 0.21 10.27
C GLY A 82 -2.96 -0.80 9.27
N VAL A 83 -4.28 -0.92 9.17
CA VAL A 83 -4.96 -1.84 8.22
C VAL A 83 -5.52 -1.14 6.98
N THR A 84 -5.46 0.19 6.94
CA THR A 84 -5.69 0.98 5.72
C THR A 84 -4.84 2.25 5.71
N MET A 85 -4.73 2.88 4.53
CA MET A 85 -4.27 4.26 4.35
C MET A 85 -5.31 5.07 3.58
#